data_AF-A0A4Q3RKU8-F1
#
_entry.id   AF-A0A4Q3RKU8-F1
#
_cell.length_a   1.000
_cell.length_b   1.000
_cell.length_c   1.000
_cell.angle_alpha   90.00
_cell.angle_beta   90.00
_cell.angle_gamma   90.00
#
_symmetry.space_group_name_H-M   'P 1'
#
loop_
_entity.id
_entity.type
_entity.pdbx_description
1 polymer ?
#
loop_
_entity_poly.entity_id
_entity_poly.type
_entity_poly.pdbx_seq_one_letter_code
_entity_poly.pdbx_strand_id
1 'polypeptide(L)'
;FITEPDCRTIIFENKHKGVYKRINVSNDGQYLLGGILIGDATAYNMLLQTSVNRIALSENPEELILGSRGGEQAGAGIESLPDAALICSCEGVTKGDICAAVADGSCENIDDLKKCTKAGTGCGGCLPMVKDLMTYTLKSQGKYIKNVICEHFNYSRQELFDLIHIHELKSYDEVLDALGKNDGCEVCKPLVSSLLASLWNEMILKKGNDVAQDSNDRFLANIQKGGSYSVVPRVPGGEITPDKLIVIGEVAKKYNLYTKITGGQRIDMFGAHLNDLPIIWEELIAAGFESGHAYGKGLRTVKSCVGSTWCRFGLHDSVSFAIRIEERYRGIRAPHKFKSAVSGCIRECAEAQSKDFGIIATEKGWNLYVCGNGGSKPQHALLLATDLDSETCIQYIDRFLMFYIRTADPLTRTATWLNKMEGGIDYLRNVIINDSLGMAAQWENEIENLIASYKCEWKEAVEKPAIRKRFSHFVNAPEDKDPTIEFVEMRGQKRTAEWKTL
;
A
#
# COMPACT_ATOMS: atom_id res chain seq x y z
N PHE A 1 -21.51 10.94 -36.62
CA PHE A 1 -20.61 9.77 -36.51
C PHE A 1 -20.18 9.42 -37.93
N ILE A 2 -18.89 9.49 -38.23
CA ILE A 2 -18.37 9.07 -39.54
C ILE A 2 -18.41 7.54 -39.63
N THR A 3 -18.77 7.02 -40.80
CA THR A 3 -18.90 5.58 -41.06
C THR A 3 -18.34 5.25 -42.43
N GLU A 4 -18.07 3.97 -42.67
CA GLU A 4 -17.73 3.48 -44.02
C GLU A 4 -18.84 3.90 -45.01
N PRO A 5 -18.49 4.27 -46.27
CA PRO A 5 -17.16 4.16 -46.89
C PRO A 5 -16.20 5.35 -46.67
N ASP A 6 -16.58 6.36 -45.88
CA ASP A 6 -15.81 7.61 -45.73
C ASP A 6 -14.62 7.51 -44.76
N CYS A 7 -14.45 6.37 -44.10
CA CYS A 7 -13.37 6.06 -43.18
C CYS A 7 -13.08 4.55 -43.17
N ARG A 8 -11.95 4.14 -42.61
CA ARG A 8 -11.67 2.74 -42.23
C ARG A 8 -11.87 2.55 -40.73
N THR A 9 -12.60 1.52 -40.33
CA THR A 9 -12.88 1.26 -38.92
C THR A 9 -11.96 0.18 -38.35
N ILE A 10 -11.41 0.40 -37.16
CA ILE A 10 -10.70 -0.62 -36.36
C ILE A 10 -11.46 -0.83 -35.06
N ILE A 11 -11.77 -2.09 -34.74
CA ILE A 11 -12.60 -2.47 -33.59
C ILE A 11 -11.87 -3.51 -32.73
N PHE A 12 -11.85 -3.27 -31.42
CA PHE A 12 -11.48 -4.24 -30.40
C PHE A 12 -12.67 -4.47 -29.47
N GLU A 13 -13.11 -5.72 -29.34
CA GLU A 13 -14.18 -6.11 -28.44
C GLU A 13 -13.71 -7.23 -27.51
N ASN A 14 -13.82 -7.00 -26.20
CA ASN A 14 -13.61 -8.00 -25.17
C ASN A 14 -14.87 -8.09 -24.30
N LYS A 15 -15.79 -8.98 -24.68
CA LYS A 15 -17.06 -9.21 -23.98
C LYS A 15 -16.88 -9.70 -22.54
N HIS A 16 -15.81 -10.45 -22.26
CA HIS A 16 -15.52 -10.93 -20.92
C HIS A 16 -15.18 -9.79 -19.95
N LYS A 17 -14.46 -8.78 -20.43
CA LYS A 17 -14.10 -7.59 -19.64
C LYS A 17 -15.08 -6.42 -19.80
N GLY A 18 -16.12 -6.57 -20.62
CA GLY A 18 -17.05 -5.48 -20.94
C GLY A 18 -16.38 -4.31 -21.65
N VAL A 19 -15.32 -4.56 -22.42
CA VAL A 19 -14.56 -3.51 -23.13
C VAL A 19 -14.92 -3.52 -24.60
N TYR A 20 -15.23 -2.36 -25.15
CA TYR A 20 -15.41 -2.13 -26.58
C TYR A 20 -14.67 -0.84 -26.97
N LYS A 21 -13.74 -0.95 -27.92
CA LYS A 21 -12.99 0.18 -28.46
C LYS A 21 -13.16 0.19 -29.98
N ARG A 22 -13.52 1.33 -30.53
CA ARG A 22 -13.61 1.56 -31.97
C ARG A 22 -12.91 2.86 -32.29
N ILE A 23 -12.04 2.85 -33.30
CA ILE A 23 -11.50 4.06 -33.90
C ILE A 23 -11.81 4.08 -35.39
N ASN A 24 -12.00 5.27 -35.92
CA ASN A 24 -12.23 5.51 -37.34
C ASN A 24 -11.06 6.32 -37.87
N VAL A 25 -10.33 5.78 -38.83
CA VAL A 25 -9.18 6.43 -39.48
C VAL A 25 -9.54 6.86 -40.90
N SER A 26 -8.87 7.87 -41.44
CA SER A 26 -9.07 8.31 -42.82
C SER A 26 -8.76 7.20 -43.83
N ASN A 27 -9.34 7.30 -45.03
CA ASN A 27 -9.17 6.26 -46.06
C ASN A 27 -7.73 6.12 -46.57
N ASP A 28 -6.90 7.14 -46.41
CA ASP A 28 -5.46 7.12 -46.66
C ASP A 28 -4.64 6.60 -45.47
N GLY A 29 -5.29 6.32 -44.32
CA GLY A 29 -4.67 5.83 -43.09
C GLY A 29 -3.94 6.89 -42.27
N GLN A 30 -3.91 8.16 -42.69
CA GLN A 30 -3.04 9.16 -42.09
C GLN A 30 -3.60 9.83 -40.82
N TYR A 31 -4.93 9.86 -40.63
CA TYR A 31 -5.54 10.69 -39.59
C TYR A 31 -6.63 9.95 -38.81
N LEU A 32 -6.71 10.22 -37.51
CA LEU A 32 -7.79 9.76 -36.65
C LEU A 32 -9.00 10.69 -36.77
N LEU A 33 -10.12 10.15 -37.24
CA LEU A 33 -11.36 10.91 -37.45
C LEU A 33 -12.30 10.88 -36.24
N GLY A 34 -12.08 9.95 -35.31
CA GLY A 34 -12.83 9.82 -34.07
C GLY A 34 -12.92 8.37 -33.59
N GLY A 35 -13.68 8.12 -32.52
CA GLY A 35 -13.83 6.78 -31.97
C GLY A 35 -14.83 6.69 -30.82
N ILE A 36 -15.01 5.46 -30.32
CA ILE A 36 -15.84 5.09 -29.18
C ILE A 36 -14.99 4.24 -28.25
N LEU A 37 -14.99 4.56 -26.96
CA LEU A 37 -14.40 3.74 -25.91
C LEU A 37 -15.49 3.42 -24.87
N ILE A 38 -15.69 2.13 -24.58
CA ILE A 38 -16.63 1.63 -23.58
C ILE A 38 -15.86 0.66 -22.67
N GLY A 39 -16.07 0.80 -21.36
CA GLY A 39 -15.35 0.04 -20.33
C GLY A 39 -14.00 0.66 -20.00
N ASP A 40 -13.02 0.50 -20.90
CA ASP A 40 -11.68 1.08 -20.75
C ASP A 40 -11.50 2.31 -21.63
N ALA A 41 -11.51 3.48 -21.00
CA ALA A 41 -11.36 4.80 -21.65
C ALA A 41 -10.05 5.51 -21.30
N THR A 42 -9.03 4.78 -20.82
CA THR A 42 -7.73 5.37 -20.41
C THR A 42 -7.04 6.16 -21.53
N ALA A 43 -7.17 5.72 -22.78
CA ALA A 43 -6.60 6.39 -23.95
C ALA A 43 -7.40 7.61 -24.45
N TYR A 44 -8.54 7.95 -23.85
CA TYR A 44 -9.47 8.95 -24.36
C TYR A 44 -8.81 10.30 -24.65
N ASN A 45 -8.07 10.85 -23.67
CA ASN A 45 -7.48 12.18 -23.79
C ASN A 45 -6.49 12.24 -24.96
N MET A 46 -5.64 11.22 -25.11
CA MET A 46 -4.67 11.17 -26.20
C MET A 46 -5.37 11.06 -27.56
N LEU A 47 -6.33 10.14 -27.70
CA LEU A 47 -7.07 9.94 -28.96
C LEU A 47 -7.88 11.18 -29.36
N LEU A 48 -8.47 11.87 -28.38
CA LEU A 48 -9.14 13.14 -28.64
C LEU A 48 -8.15 14.16 -29.23
N GLN A 49 -6.97 14.31 -28.63
CA GLN A 49 -5.97 15.25 -29.13
C GLN A 49 -5.40 14.85 -30.48
N THR A 50 -5.15 13.56 -30.73
CA THR A 50 -4.72 13.04 -32.04
C THR A 50 -5.73 13.40 -33.12
N SER A 51 -7.02 13.27 -32.81
CA SER A 51 -8.10 13.59 -33.76
C SER A 51 -8.27 15.08 -33.99
N VAL A 52 -8.36 15.88 -32.91
CA VAL A 52 -8.58 17.33 -32.98
C VAL A 52 -7.41 18.05 -33.66
N ASN A 53 -6.18 17.65 -33.36
CA ASN A 53 -4.98 18.29 -33.91
C ASN A 53 -4.49 17.67 -35.23
N ARG A 54 -5.20 16.68 -35.78
CA ARG A 54 -4.82 15.94 -37.00
C ARG A 54 -3.37 15.46 -36.98
N ILE A 55 -2.98 14.84 -35.88
CA ILE A 55 -1.63 14.26 -35.75
C ILE A 55 -1.54 13.05 -36.69
N ALA A 56 -0.47 12.97 -37.46
CA ALA A 56 -0.23 11.86 -38.38
C ALA A 56 -0.12 10.54 -37.60
N LEU A 57 -0.84 9.51 -38.08
CA LEU A 57 -0.84 8.18 -37.49
C LEU A 57 0.40 7.37 -37.91
N SER A 58 0.79 6.43 -37.05
CA SER A 58 1.78 5.40 -37.40
C SER A 58 1.23 4.41 -38.42
N GLU A 59 2.10 3.59 -39.02
CA GLU A 59 1.71 2.57 -40.00
C GLU A 59 0.72 1.52 -39.44
N ASN A 60 0.63 1.37 -38.11
CA ASN A 60 -0.26 0.43 -37.41
C ASN A 60 -1.25 1.15 -36.47
N PRO A 61 -2.33 1.76 -36.98
CA PRO A 61 -3.29 2.51 -36.15
C PRO A 61 -4.02 1.67 -35.10
N GLU A 62 -4.06 0.35 -35.22
CA GLU A 62 -4.64 -0.55 -34.24
C GLU A 62 -3.94 -0.51 -32.88
N GLU A 63 -2.66 -0.13 -32.84
CA GLU A 63 -1.89 -0.03 -31.60
C GLU A 63 -2.41 1.09 -30.68
N LEU A 64 -3.09 2.09 -31.26
CA LEU A 64 -3.73 3.18 -30.52
C LEU A 64 -4.81 2.69 -29.53
N ILE A 65 -5.40 1.52 -29.78
CA ILE A 65 -6.44 0.94 -28.90
C ILE A 65 -6.02 -0.39 -28.25
N LEU A 66 -5.01 -1.08 -28.80
CA LEU A 66 -4.48 -2.35 -28.30
C LEU A 66 -3.23 -2.20 -27.42
N GLY A 67 -2.47 -1.12 -27.57
CA GLY A 67 -1.10 -0.97 -27.05
C GLY A 67 -0.08 -1.77 -27.88
N SER A 68 1.17 -1.32 -27.92
CA SER A 68 2.22 -1.98 -28.71
C SER A 68 2.62 -3.31 -28.07
N ARG A 69 3.02 -4.28 -28.91
CA ARG A 69 3.42 -5.64 -28.50
C ARG A 69 4.73 -5.72 -27.67
N GLY A 70 5.24 -4.62 -27.14
CA GLY A 70 6.51 -4.53 -26.42
C GLY A 70 6.52 -3.64 -25.17
N GLY A 71 5.36 -3.13 -24.71
CA GLY A 71 5.27 -2.35 -23.47
C GLY A 71 5.50 -0.84 -23.60
N GLU A 72 6.01 -0.34 -24.72
CA GLU A 72 5.94 1.08 -25.06
C GLU A 72 4.56 1.41 -25.64
N GLN A 73 4.00 2.60 -25.39
CA GLN A 73 2.75 3.05 -26.02
C GLN A 73 3.01 3.55 -27.44
N ALA A 74 2.49 2.86 -28.45
CA ALA A 74 2.50 3.34 -29.83
C ALA A 74 1.34 4.31 -30.03
N GLY A 75 1.73 5.54 -30.29
CA GLY A 75 0.89 6.72 -30.46
C GLY A 75 1.81 7.92 -30.36
N ALA A 76 1.50 9.00 -31.08
CA ALA A 76 2.29 10.20 -31.00
C ALA A 76 2.24 10.71 -29.53
N GLY A 77 3.38 10.67 -28.83
CA GLY A 77 3.47 11.04 -27.41
C GLY A 77 3.05 12.49 -27.17
N ILE A 78 2.87 12.90 -25.91
CA ILE A 78 2.51 14.29 -25.53
C ILE A 78 3.43 15.34 -26.17
N GLU A 79 4.68 14.95 -26.44
CA GLU A 79 5.67 15.70 -27.19
C GLU A 79 5.22 16.14 -28.59
N SER A 80 4.49 15.30 -29.32
CA SER A 80 3.99 15.56 -30.67
C SER A 80 2.83 16.55 -30.76
N LEU A 81 2.23 16.91 -29.62
CA LEU A 81 1.12 17.86 -29.57
C LEU A 81 1.60 19.28 -29.94
N PRO A 82 0.88 20.04 -30.77
CA PRO A 82 1.21 21.45 -31.00
C PRO A 82 0.91 22.29 -29.75
N ASP A 83 1.62 23.41 -29.56
CA ASP A 83 1.40 24.29 -28.40
C ASP A 83 -0.03 24.84 -28.32
N ALA A 84 -0.69 25.04 -29.46
CA ALA A 84 -2.09 25.46 -29.53
C ALA A 84 -3.10 24.36 -29.15
N ALA A 85 -2.66 23.12 -28.89
CA ALA A 85 -3.55 22.02 -28.52
C ALA A 85 -4.30 22.34 -27.23
N LEU A 86 -5.63 22.35 -27.28
CA LEU A 86 -6.48 22.66 -26.13
C LEU A 86 -6.53 21.47 -25.16
N ILE A 87 -5.98 21.64 -23.97
CA ILE A 87 -5.85 20.59 -22.94
C ILE A 87 -6.99 20.66 -21.92
N CYS A 88 -7.37 21.86 -21.48
CA CYS A 88 -8.50 22.08 -20.58
C CYS A 88 -9.62 22.84 -21.30
N SER A 89 -10.67 22.14 -21.72
CA SER A 89 -11.81 22.77 -22.38
C SER A 89 -12.62 23.70 -21.47
N CYS A 90 -12.68 23.43 -20.16
CA CYS A 90 -13.44 24.26 -19.21
C CYS A 90 -12.86 25.67 -19.05
N GLU A 91 -11.53 25.76 -18.97
CA GLU A 91 -10.82 27.01 -18.68
C GLU A 91 -10.05 27.54 -19.91
N GLY A 92 -10.16 26.88 -21.07
CA GLY A 92 -9.51 27.33 -22.30
C GLY A 92 -7.99 27.15 -22.35
N VAL A 93 -7.42 26.26 -21.55
CA VAL A 93 -5.96 26.16 -21.37
C VAL A 93 -5.32 25.22 -22.40
N THR A 94 -4.28 25.70 -23.08
CA THR A 94 -3.54 24.96 -24.11
C THR A 94 -2.28 24.26 -23.58
N LYS A 95 -1.66 23.41 -24.40
CA LYS A 95 -0.35 22.81 -24.11
C LYS A 95 0.69 23.91 -23.89
N GLY A 96 0.70 24.92 -24.75
CA GLY A 96 1.63 26.05 -24.68
C GLY A 96 1.51 26.79 -23.36
N ASP A 97 0.28 27.04 -22.89
CA ASP A 97 0.05 27.71 -21.59
C ASP A 97 0.61 26.91 -20.42
N ILE A 98 0.41 25.59 -20.42
CA ILE A 98 0.93 24.70 -19.37
C ILE A 98 2.46 24.66 -19.43
N CYS A 99 3.03 24.46 -20.63
CA CYS A 99 4.46 24.40 -20.81
C CYS A 99 5.13 25.74 -20.46
N ALA A 100 4.54 26.87 -20.84
CA ALA A 100 5.05 28.21 -20.52
C ALA A 100 5.05 28.47 -19.02
N ALA A 101 3.94 28.16 -18.32
CA ALA A 101 3.80 28.33 -16.87
C ALA A 101 4.73 27.41 -16.05
N VAL A 102 5.14 26.29 -16.62
CA VAL A 102 6.18 25.43 -16.02
C VAL A 102 7.58 25.97 -16.37
N ALA A 103 7.75 26.47 -17.59
CA ALA A 103 9.04 26.88 -18.12
C ALA A 103 9.56 28.19 -17.52
N ASP A 104 8.67 29.12 -17.19
CA ASP A 104 8.98 30.39 -16.53
C ASP A 104 9.34 30.22 -15.03
N GLY A 105 9.20 29.00 -14.50
CA GLY A 105 9.48 28.65 -13.11
C GLY A 105 8.41 29.12 -12.11
N SER A 106 7.27 29.60 -12.58
CA SER A 106 6.17 30.07 -11.72
C SER A 106 5.37 28.94 -11.09
N CYS A 107 5.38 27.74 -11.68
CA CYS A 107 4.61 26.60 -11.18
C CYS A 107 5.49 25.33 -11.09
N GLU A 108 5.81 24.88 -9.86
CA GLU A 108 6.68 23.72 -9.59
C GLU A 108 5.92 22.47 -9.14
N ASN A 109 4.64 22.62 -8.80
CA ASN A 109 3.72 21.52 -8.53
C ASN A 109 2.36 21.75 -9.22
N ILE A 110 1.48 20.75 -9.15
CA ILE A 110 0.16 20.80 -9.78
C ILE A 110 -0.73 21.88 -9.18
N ASP A 111 -0.63 22.11 -7.86
CA ASP A 111 -1.48 23.08 -7.20
C ASP A 111 -1.06 24.50 -7.57
N ASP A 112 0.22 24.74 -7.83
CA ASP A 112 0.68 25.96 -8.48
C ASP A 112 0.11 26.07 -9.89
N LEU A 113 0.21 25.02 -10.71
CA LEU A 113 -0.35 24.99 -12.07
C LEU A 113 -1.85 25.29 -12.09
N LYS A 114 -2.62 24.76 -11.12
CA LYS A 114 -4.05 25.09 -10.95
C LYS A 114 -4.25 26.55 -10.59
N LYS A 115 -3.42 27.15 -9.73
CA LYS A 115 -3.51 28.58 -9.39
C LYS A 115 -3.13 29.46 -10.58
N CYS A 116 -2.06 29.10 -11.30
CA CYS A 116 -1.51 29.81 -12.43
C CYS A 116 -2.47 29.79 -13.64
N THR A 117 -2.89 28.59 -14.06
CA THR A 117 -3.59 28.36 -15.34
C THR A 117 -5.08 28.05 -15.19
N LYS A 118 -5.56 27.76 -13.97
CA LYS A 118 -6.89 27.22 -13.66
C LYS A 118 -7.18 25.83 -14.23
N ALA A 119 -6.27 25.23 -15.00
CA ALA A 119 -6.47 23.90 -15.57
C ALA A 119 -6.78 22.85 -14.49
N GLY A 120 -7.91 22.16 -14.64
CA GLY A 120 -8.33 21.10 -13.71
C GLY A 120 -9.04 21.58 -12.43
N THR A 121 -9.39 22.87 -12.33
CA THR A 121 -10.22 23.41 -11.22
C THR A 121 -11.73 23.22 -11.44
N GLY A 122 -12.17 23.03 -12.70
CA GLY A 122 -13.55 22.73 -13.06
C GLY A 122 -13.90 21.22 -13.00
N CYS A 123 -14.08 20.59 -14.16
CA CYS A 123 -14.51 19.18 -14.24
C CYS A 123 -13.41 18.15 -13.93
N GLY A 124 -12.14 18.57 -13.86
CA GLY A 124 -10.98 17.72 -13.53
C GLY A 124 -10.54 16.73 -14.62
N GLY A 125 -11.23 16.62 -15.76
CA GLY A 125 -10.93 15.62 -16.80
C GLY A 125 -9.54 15.73 -17.45
N CYS A 126 -8.96 16.93 -17.46
CA CYS A 126 -7.64 17.20 -18.04
C CYS A 126 -6.47 16.92 -17.07
N LEU A 127 -6.73 16.67 -15.78
CA LEU A 127 -5.68 16.57 -14.75
C LEU A 127 -4.58 15.54 -15.05
N PRO A 128 -4.87 14.34 -15.60
CA PRO A 128 -3.82 13.40 -15.98
C PRO A 128 -2.88 13.99 -17.05
N MET A 129 -3.43 14.60 -18.10
CA MET A 129 -2.65 15.15 -19.20
C MET A 129 -1.88 16.41 -18.78
N VAL A 130 -2.42 17.21 -17.87
CA VAL A 130 -1.71 18.35 -17.24
C VAL A 130 -0.50 17.86 -16.44
N LYS A 131 -0.64 16.78 -15.66
CA LYS A 131 0.47 16.15 -14.91
C LYS A 131 1.59 15.66 -15.82
N ASP A 132 1.20 14.98 -16.89
CA ASP A 132 2.15 14.40 -17.83
C ASP A 132 2.90 15.51 -18.59
N LEU A 133 2.19 16.56 -19.04
CA LEU A 133 2.78 17.74 -19.66
C LEU A 133 3.75 18.47 -18.73
N MET A 134 3.36 18.68 -17.47
CA MET A 134 4.22 19.30 -16.47
C MET A 134 5.51 18.50 -16.26
N THR A 135 5.38 17.18 -16.11
CA THR A 135 6.53 16.29 -15.91
C THR A 135 7.44 16.28 -17.14
N TYR A 136 6.86 16.26 -18.34
CA TYR A 136 7.59 16.35 -19.60
C TYR A 136 8.37 17.67 -19.71
N THR A 137 7.71 18.80 -19.48
CA THR A 137 8.34 20.12 -19.59
C THR A 137 9.47 20.29 -18.58
N LEU A 138 9.29 19.88 -17.33
CA LEU A 138 10.35 19.90 -16.34
C LEU A 138 11.56 19.05 -16.76
N LYS A 139 11.33 17.81 -17.22
CA LYS A 139 12.39 16.95 -17.76
C LYS A 139 13.12 17.60 -18.94
N SER A 140 12.40 18.24 -19.87
CA SER A 140 12.99 18.88 -21.05
C SER A 140 13.89 20.07 -20.72
N GLN A 141 13.66 20.73 -19.59
CA GLN A 141 14.51 21.81 -19.07
C GLN A 141 15.70 21.31 -18.24
N GLY A 142 15.89 19.99 -18.15
CA GLY A 142 16.85 19.39 -17.23
C GLY A 142 16.50 19.59 -15.75
N LYS A 143 15.28 20.08 -15.45
CA LYS A 143 14.78 20.20 -14.08
C LYS A 143 14.21 18.86 -13.65
N TYR A 144 14.95 18.16 -12.79
CA TYR A 144 14.44 16.95 -12.16
C TYR A 144 13.43 17.32 -11.08
N ILE A 145 12.21 16.76 -11.13
CA ILE A 145 11.30 16.82 -9.98
C ILE A 145 11.96 15.97 -8.90
N LYS A 146 12.60 16.63 -7.93
CA LYS A 146 13.12 15.92 -6.77
C LYS A 146 11.92 15.41 -5.98
N ASN A 147 11.81 14.09 -5.85
CA ASN A 147 10.78 13.46 -5.03
C ASN A 147 11.14 13.72 -3.56
N VAL A 148 10.67 14.83 -2.99
CA VAL A 148 10.98 15.24 -1.61
C VAL A 148 9.79 15.01 -0.71
N ILE A 149 10.04 14.75 0.57
CA ILE A 149 8.98 14.43 1.53
C ILE A 149 8.09 15.66 1.82
N CYS A 150 8.70 16.77 2.20
CA CYS A 150 8.02 18.05 2.50
C CYS A 150 9.08 19.17 2.69
N GLU A 151 8.65 20.39 3.02
CA GLU A 151 9.53 21.53 3.28
C GLU A 151 10.57 21.30 4.40
N HIS A 152 10.31 20.35 5.31
CA HIS A 152 11.19 20.01 6.42
C HIS A 152 12.35 19.08 6.00
N PHE A 153 12.14 18.23 4.99
CA PHE A 153 13.10 17.22 4.54
C PHE A 153 13.21 17.23 3.02
N ASN A 154 14.31 17.80 2.51
CA ASN A 154 14.61 17.89 1.08
C ASN A 154 15.17 16.58 0.50
N TYR A 155 14.62 15.45 0.93
CA TYR A 155 15.05 14.10 0.58
C TYR A 155 13.82 13.27 0.20
N SER A 156 14.02 12.29 -0.67
CA SER A 156 13.09 11.19 -0.88
C SER A 156 13.07 10.27 0.33
N ARG A 157 12.05 9.41 0.42
CA ARG A 157 12.00 8.39 1.47
C ARG A 157 13.22 7.46 1.45
N GLN A 158 13.70 7.10 0.26
CA GLN A 158 14.85 6.21 0.09
C GLN A 158 16.14 6.87 0.59
N GLU A 159 16.41 8.10 0.13
CA GLU A 159 17.57 8.88 0.61
C GLU A 159 17.52 9.07 2.13
N LEU A 160 16.35 9.38 2.68
CA LEU A 160 16.21 9.56 4.13
C LEU A 160 16.39 8.24 4.89
N PHE A 161 15.91 7.11 4.36
CA PHE A 161 16.16 5.78 4.95
C PHE A 161 17.66 5.51 5.04
N ASP A 162 18.40 5.70 3.95
CA ASP A 162 19.84 5.42 3.91
C ASP A 162 20.62 6.39 4.81
N LEU A 163 20.27 7.67 4.84
CA LEU A 163 20.92 8.66 5.71
C LEU A 163 20.69 8.37 7.20
N ILE A 164 19.47 8.01 7.60
CA ILE A 164 19.17 7.61 8.99
C ILE A 164 19.99 6.38 9.37
N HIS A 165 20.12 5.42 8.45
CA HIS A 165 20.90 4.21 8.69
C HIS A 165 22.39 4.50 8.83
N ILE A 166 22.98 5.28 7.90
CA ILE A 166 24.41 5.63 7.87
C ILE A 166 24.81 6.44 9.12
N HIS A 167 23.97 7.37 9.55
CA HIS A 167 24.22 8.19 10.74
C HIS A 167 23.76 7.52 12.04
N GLU A 168 23.22 6.29 11.97
CA GLU A 168 22.70 5.51 13.09
C GLU A 168 21.67 6.26 13.97
N LEU A 169 20.88 7.16 13.39
CA LEU A 169 19.92 8.01 14.12
C LEU A 169 18.76 7.16 14.66
N LYS A 170 18.40 7.31 15.93
CA LYS A 170 17.44 6.45 16.65
C LYS A 170 16.18 7.17 17.13
N SER A 171 16.16 8.50 17.13
CA SER A 171 14.98 9.29 17.54
C SER A 171 14.51 10.26 16.46
N TYR A 172 13.22 10.62 16.50
CA TYR A 172 12.67 11.63 15.58
C TYR A 172 13.43 12.95 15.68
N ASP A 173 13.75 13.39 16.90
CA ASP A 173 14.47 14.65 17.15
C ASP A 173 15.88 14.58 16.56
N GLU A 174 16.61 13.47 16.73
CA GLU A 174 17.92 13.26 16.09
C GLU A 174 17.85 13.34 14.55
N VAL A 175 16.81 12.76 13.96
CA VAL A 175 16.60 12.83 12.50
C VAL A 175 16.30 14.24 12.04
N LEU A 176 15.45 14.97 12.77
CA LEU A 176 15.09 16.33 12.45
C LEU A 176 16.27 17.28 12.59
N ASP A 177 17.06 17.16 13.66
CA ASP A 177 18.23 17.99 13.93
C ASP A 177 19.36 17.75 12.91
N ALA A 178 19.57 16.49 12.51
CA ALA A 178 20.67 16.15 11.60
C ALA A 178 20.31 16.34 10.12
N LEU A 179 19.07 16.02 9.73
CA LEU A 179 18.68 15.88 8.31
C LEU A 179 17.49 16.78 7.91
N GLY A 180 16.88 17.48 8.87
CA GLY A 180 15.69 18.30 8.64
C GLY A 180 15.85 19.76 9.08
N LYS A 181 14.71 20.46 9.14
CA LYS A 181 14.60 21.86 9.60
C LYS A 181 13.25 22.09 10.30
N ASN A 182 13.17 23.11 11.15
CA ASN A 182 11.96 23.50 11.92
C ASN A 182 11.42 22.34 12.78
N ASP A 183 10.10 22.25 12.99
CA ASP A 183 9.46 21.32 13.95
C ASP A 183 8.80 20.08 13.30
N GLY A 184 8.85 19.98 11.97
CA GLY A 184 8.16 18.97 11.17
C GLY A 184 6.63 19.05 11.17
N CYS A 185 6.01 18.34 10.24
CA CYS A 185 4.56 18.35 10.01
C CYS A 185 3.93 16.96 10.04
N GLU A 186 2.62 16.92 9.80
CA GLU A 186 1.79 15.70 9.68
C GLU A 186 2.21 14.74 8.56
N VAL A 187 3.02 15.20 7.60
CA VAL A 187 3.56 14.35 6.52
C VAL A 187 4.86 13.66 6.97
N CYS A 188 5.82 14.40 7.51
CA CYS A 188 7.14 13.84 7.81
C CYS A 188 7.21 13.10 9.16
N LYS A 189 6.44 13.49 10.17
CA LYS A 189 6.42 12.82 11.49
C LYS A 189 6.13 11.32 11.38
N PRO A 190 4.98 10.89 10.82
CA PRO A 190 4.68 9.46 10.69
C PRO A 190 5.64 8.74 9.73
N LEU A 191 6.17 9.44 8.73
CA LEU A 191 7.15 8.88 7.80
C LEU A 191 8.46 8.55 8.51
N VAL A 192 9.02 9.49 9.27
CA VAL A 192 10.28 9.29 10.02
C VAL A 192 10.08 8.22 11.09
N SER A 193 8.97 8.25 11.82
CA SER A 193 8.61 7.17 12.76
C SER A 193 8.57 5.80 12.09
N SER A 194 8.00 5.71 10.88
CA SER A 194 8.00 4.47 10.10
C SER A 194 9.41 4.05 9.68
N LEU A 195 10.29 4.97 9.29
CA LEU A 195 11.67 4.67 8.90
C LEU A 195 12.47 4.12 10.08
N LEU A 196 12.41 4.81 11.22
CA LEU A 196 13.07 4.37 12.46
C LEU A 196 12.59 2.99 12.89
N ALA A 197 11.29 2.73 12.82
CA ALA A 197 10.74 1.43 13.19
C ALA A 197 11.12 0.32 12.18
N SER A 198 11.21 0.63 10.88
CA SER A 198 11.70 -0.31 9.85
C SER A 198 13.18 -0.63 9.97
N LEU A 199 13.99 0.32 10.45
CA LEU A 199 15.45 0.15 10.61
C LEU A 199 15.81 -0.55 11.92
N TRP A 200 15.17 -0.18 13.01
CA TRP A 200 15.63 -0.52 14.36
C TRP A 200 14.68 -1.41 15.14
N ASN A 201 13.40 -1.48 14.73
CA ASN A 201 12.34 -2.25 15.39
C ASN A 201 12.26 -2.05 16.92
N GLU A 202 12.63 -0.86 17.40
CA GLU A 202 12.50 -0.51 18.80
C GLU A 202 11.04 -0.22 19.17
N MET A 203 10.73 -0.28 20.48
CA MET A 203 9.41 0.09 20.99
C MET A 203 9.04 1.51 20.53
N ILE A 204 8.00 1.63 19.70
CA ILE A 204 7.59 2.89 19.06
C ILE A 204 7.12 3.98 20.04
N LEU A 205 6.77 3.58 21.27
CA LEU A 205 6.42 4.48 22.37
C LEU A 205 7.61 4.81 23.30
N LYS A 206 8.84 4.46 22.91
CA LYS A 206 10.06 4.91 23.60
C LYS A 206 10.14 6.43 23.53
N LYS A 207 10.56 7.04 24.65
CA LYS A 207 10.72 8.49 24.78
C LYS A 207 11.56 9.04 23.61
N GLY A 208 11.06 10.08 22.94
CA GLY A 208 11.69 10.71 21.78
C GLY A 208 11.09 10.26 20.45
N ASN A 209 10.45 9.07 20.40
CA ASN A 209 9.73 8.58 19.21
C ASN A 209 8.21 8.60 19.40
N ASP A 210 7.75 8.80 20.62
CA ASP A 210 6.40 8.54 21.07
C ASP A 210 5.39 9.64 20.69
N VAL A 211 5.88 10.85 20.38
CA VAL A 211 5.06 12.02 20.00
C VAL A 211 4.86 12.10 18.49
N ALA A 212 5.80 11.60 17.69
CA ALA A 212 5.76 11.63 16.23
C ALA A 212 4.87 10.54 15.61
N GLN A 213 4.41 9.57 16.41
CA GLN A 213 3.56 8.47 15.96
C GLN A 213 2.20 8.97 15.47
N ASP A 214 1.66 8.32 14.44
CA ASP A 214 0.26 8.50 14.07
C ASP A 214 -0.69 7.99 15.16
N SER A 215 -1.96 8.36 15.06
CA SER A 215 -2.96 8.05 16.10
C SER A 215 -3.05 6.57 16.46
N ASN A 216 -2.92 5.66 15.48
CA ASN A 216 -3.09 4.23 15.75
C ASN A 216 -1.87 3.63 16.46
N ASP A 217 -0.67 4.00 16.01
CA ASP A 217 0.58 3.56 16.62
C ASP A 217 0.80 4.22 18.00
N ARG A 218 0.35 5.48 18.20
CA ARG A 218 0.37 6.16 19.51
C ARG A 218 -0.43 5.44 20.59
N PHE A 219 -1.53 4.78 20.22
CA PHE A 219 -2.41 4.05 21.13
C PHE A 219 -2.35 2.53 20.94
N LEU A 220 -1.39 2.02 20.16
CA LEU A 220 -1.24 0.59 19.87
C LEU A 220 -2.57 -0.10 19.51
N ALA A 221 -3.48 0.62 18.84
CA ALA A 221 -4.83 0.16 18.55
C ALA A 221 -5.44 1.01 17.43
N ASN A 222 -6.31 0.42 16.60
CA ASN A 222 -7.02 1.21 15.59
C ASN A 222 -8.12 2.03 16.27
N ILE A 223 -8.09 3.34 16.09
CA ILE A 223 -9.21 4.20 16.45
C ILE A 223 -10.40 3.92 15.51
N GLN A 224 -11.60 3.84 16.09
CA GLN A 224 -12.86 3.55 15.40
C GLN A 224 -13.73 4.81 15.34
N LYS A 225 -14.81 4.73 14.53
CA LYS A 225 -15.87 5.75 14.53
C LYS A 225 -16.35 5.99 15.97
N GLY A 226 -16.42 7.25 16.41
CA GLY A 226 -16.85 7.60 17.76
C GLY A 226 -15.78 7.42 18.84
N GLY A 227 -14.48 7.34 18.49
CA GLY A 227 -13.38 7.45 19.46
C GLY A 227 -13.03 6.17 20.25
N SER A 228 -13.75 5.07 20.02
CA SER A 228 -13.43 3.77 20.63
C SER A 228 -12.31 3.02 19.88
N TYR A 229 -11.80 1.94 20.45
CA TYR A 229 -10.65 1.19 19.92
C TYR A 229 -10.96 -0.28 19.65
N SER A 230 -10.15 -0.88 18.77
CA SER A 230 -10.19 -2.32 18.48
C SER A 230 -9.08 -3.09 19.21
N VAL A 231 -9.41 -4.28 19.72
CA VAL A 231 -8.47 -5.27 20.26
C VAL A 231 -8.47 -6.49 19.35
N VAL A 232 -7.29 -6.85 18.85
CA VAL A 232 -7.12 -7.95 17.89
C VAL A 232 -5.94 -8.82 18.30
N PRO A 233 -6.16 -9.90 19.06
CA PRO A 233 -5.12 -10.86 19.40
C PRO A 233 -4.54 -11.54 18.15
N ARG A 234 -3.27 -11.92 18.20
CA ARG A 234 -2.63 -12.72 17.16
C ARG A 234 -3.16 -14.16 17.22
N VAL A 235 -3.47 -14.71 16.04
CA VAL A 235 -3.84 -16.12 15.84
C VAL A 235 -3.04 -16.63 14.64
N PRO A 236 -1.80 -17.10 14.85
CA PRO A 236 -0.91 -17.50 13.76
C PRO A 236 -1.51 -18.60 12.89
N GLY A 237 -1.48 -18.42 11.57
CA GLY A 237 -2.05 -19.38 10.62
C GLY A 237 -3.58 -19.58 10.75
N GLY A 238 -4.26 -18.80 11.59
CA GLY A 238 -5.68 -19.03 11.91
C GLY A 238 -5.94 -20.21 12.84
N GLU A 239 -4.91 -20.78 13.47
CA GLU A 239 -5.03 -21.91 14.38
C GLU A 239 -5.19 -21.42 15.83
N ILE A 240 -6.27 -21.84 16.50
CA ILE A 240 -6.60 -21.44 17.87
C ILE A 240 -7.12 -22.64 18.66
N THR A 241 -6.66 -22.78 19.91
CA THR A 241 -7.15 -23.82 20.81
C THR A 241 -8.54 -23.46 21.37
N PRO A 242 -9.35 -24.46 21.76
CA PRO A 242 -10.64 -24.21 22.41
C PRO A 242 -10.53 -23.30 23.65
N ASP A 243 -9.52 -23.50 24.50
CA ASP A 243 -9.31 -22.68 25.70
C ASP A 243 -9.04 -21.21 25.35
N LYS A 244 -8.17 -20.96 24.36
CA LYS A 244 -7.89 -19.60 23.88
C LYS A 244 -9.14 -18.96 23.25
N LEU A 245 -9.97 -19.72 22.56
CA LEU A 245 -11.24 -19.24 22.02
C LEU A 245 -12.22 -18.86 23.13
N ILE A 246 -12.30 -19.65 24.20
CA ILE A 246 -13.11 -19.35 25.40
C ILE A 246 -12.64 -18.03 26.03
N VAL A 247 -11.32 -17.85 26.24
CA VAL A 247 -10.77 -16.61 26.79
C VAL A 247 -11.16 -15.38 25.97
N ILE A 248 -11.08 -15.44 24.63
CA ILE A 248 -11.53 -14.33 23.77
C ILE A 248 -13.01 -14.03 24.02
N GLY A 249 -13.85 -15.06 24.13
CA GLY A 249 -15.28 -14.92 24.42
C GLY A 249 -15.55 -14.29 25.80
N GLU A 250 -14.83 -14.71 26.83
CA GLU A 250 -14.94 -14.18 28.19
C GLU A 250 -14.52 -12.72 28.26
N VAL A 251 -13.37 -12.36 27.67
CA VAL A 251 -12.89 -10.98 27.57
C VAL A 251 -13.90 -10.13 26.79
N ALA A 252 -14.36 -10.58 25.62
CA ALA A 252 -15.35 -9.86 24.85
C ALA A 252 -16.64 -9.62 25.64
N LYS A 253 -17.13 -10.62 26.39
CA LYS A 253 -18.32 -10.48 27.23
C LYS A 253 -18.09 -9.52 28.40
N LYS A 254 -16.97 -9.63 29.11
CA LYS A 254 -16.61 -8.82 30.28
C LYS A 254 -16.55 -7.33 29.96
N TYR A 255 -15.95 -6.99 28.81
CA TYR A 255 -15.80 -5.60 28.35
C TYR A 255 -16.89 -5.16 27.36
N ASN A 256 -17.93 -5.99 27.21
CA ASN A 256 -19.05 -5.78 26.28
C ASN A 256 -18.57 -5.39 24.87
N LEU A 257 -17.61 -6.11 24.28
CA LEU A 257 -16.99 -5.78 23.00
C LEU A 257 -17.79 -6.38 21.83
N TYR A 258 -17.92 -5.63 20.73
CA TYR A 258 -18.46 -6.17 19.48
C TYR A 258 -17.43 -7.12 18.87
N THR A 259 -17.84 -8.32 18.47
CA THR A 259 -16.95 -9.38 17.96
C THR A 259 -17.23 -9.70 16.49
N LYS A 260 -16.17 -9.92 15.71
CA LYS A 260 -16.27 -10.27 14.29
C LYS A 260 -15.11 -11.14 13.82
N ILE A 261 -15.44 -12.25 13.16
CA ILE A 261 -14.47 -13.07 12.43
C ILE A 261 -14.01 -12.31 11.17
N THR A 262 -12.70 -12.25 10.96
CA THR A 262 -12.10 -11.52 9.84
C THR A 262 -11.67 -12.46 8.72
N GLY A 263 -11.50 -11.90 7.52
CA GLY A 263 -10.92 -12.62 6.39
C GLY A 263 -9.45 -13.03 6.57
N GLY A 264 -8.79 -12.56 7.64
CA GLY A 264 -7.44 -12.96 8.04
C GLY A 264 -7.41 -14.07 9.10
N GLN A 265 -8.51 -14.80 9.28
CA GLN A 265 -8.64 -15.89 10.26
C GLN A 265 -8.36 -15.44 11.71
N ARG A 266 -8.87 -14.25 12.07
CA ARG A 266 -8.79 -13.71 13.43
C ARG A 266 -10.15 -13.25 13.92
N ILE A 267 -10.26 -13.02 15.22
CA ILE A 267 -11.44 -12.42 15.86
C ILE A 267 -11.08 -10.99 16.26
N ASP A 268 -11.74 -10.02 15.65
CA ASP A 268 -11.62 -8.63 16.04
C ASP A 268 -12.65 -8.32 17.13
N MET A 269 -12.22 -7.61 18.17
CA MET A 269 -13.08 -7.08 19.23
C MET A 269 -13.08 -5.54 19.15
N PHE A 270 -14.25 -4.90 19.17
CA PHE A 270 -14.40 -3.46 18.97
C PHE A 270 -15.16 -2.79 20.10
N GLY A 271 -14.92 -1.49 20.26
CA GLY A 271 -15.62 -0.64 21.21
C GLY A 271 -14.99 -0.63 22.60
N ALA A 272 -13.68 -0.90 22.69
CA ALA A 272 -12.94 -0.69 23.93
C ALA A 272 -12.72 0.82 24.15
N HIS A 273 -12.83 1.28 25.39
CA HIS A 273 -12.32 2.62 25.74
C HIS A 273 -10.80 2.58 25.88
N LEU A 274 -10.15 3.74 25.74
CA LEU A 274 -8.70 3.86 25.87
C LEU A 274 -8.17 3.23 27.18
N ASN A 275 -8.85 3.54 28.29
CA ASN A 275 -8.48 3.08 29.64
C ASN A 275 -8.67 1.56 29.84
N ASP A 276 -9.55 0.93 29.04
CA ASP A 276 -9.77 -0.51 29.11
C ASP A 276 -8.64 -1.29 28.42
N LEU A 277 -7.92 -0.67 27.47
CA LEU A 277 -6.96 -1.39 26.63
C LEU A 277 -5.86 -2.11 27.44
N PRO A 278 -5.14 -1.48 28.39
CA PRO A 278 -4.10 -2.18 29.15
C PRO A 278 -4.65 -3.36 29.94
N ILE A 279 -5.86 -3.24 30.49
CA ILE A 279 -6.49 -4.29 31.32
C ILE A 279 -6.93 -5.46 30.45
N ILE A 280 -7.53 -5.18 29.30
CA ILE A 280 -7.89 -6.20 28.30
C ILE A 280 -6.65 -6.95 27.84
N TRP A 281 -5.58 -6.24 27.50
CA TRP A 281 -4.34 -6.87 27.03
C TRP A 281 -3.62 -7.65 28.12
N GLU A 282 -3.68 -7.21 29.37
CA GLU A 282 -3.14 -7.96 30.51
C GLU A 282 -3.79 -9.35 30.65
N GLU A 283 -5.12 -9.44 30.53
CA GLU A 283 -5.84 -10.73 30.53
C GLU A 283 -5.49 -11.61 29.33
N LEU A 284 -5.42 -11.02 28.12
CA LEU A 284 -5.08 -11.75 26.90
C LEU A 284 -3.64 -12.27 26.94
N ILE A 285 -2.69 -11.46 27.43
CA ILE A 285 -1.28 -11.85 27.56
C ILE A 285 -1.12 -12.94 28.62
N ALA A 286 -1.86 -12.87 29.73
CA ALA A 286 -1.88 -13.93 30.74
C ALA A 286 -2.36 -15.27 30.17
N ALA A 287 -3.27 -15.25 29.18
CA ALA A 287 -3.71 -16.42 28.43
C ALA A 287 -2.77 -16.82 27.26
N GLY A 288 -1.62 -16.16 27.12
CA GLY A 288 -0.60 -16.46 26.12
C GLY A 288 -0.92 -15.93 24.71
N PHE A 289 -1.68 -14.84 24.60
CA PHE A 289 -1.82 -14.10 23.35
C PHE A 289 -0.73 -13.02 23.18
N GLU A 290 -0.43 -12.72 21.92
CA GLU A 290 0.34 -11.54 21.52
C GLU A 290 -0.53 -10.54 20.76
N SER A 291 -0.02 -9.31 20.62
CA SER A 291 -0.61 -8.31 19.72
C SER A 291 -0.65 -8.80 18.28
N GLY A 292 -1.84 -8.72 17.66
CA GLY A 292 -2.00 -8.94 16.23
C GLY A 292 -1.43 -7.83 15.37
N HIS A 293 -0.94 -6.72 15.96
CA HIS A 293 -0.47 -5.50 15.29
C HIS A 293 -1.46 -5.00 14.21
N ALA A 294 -2.76 -5.09 14.51
CA ALA A 294 -3.82 -4.69 13.58
C ALA A 294 -3.85 -3.18 13.30
N TYR A 295 -3.08 -2.38 14.03
CA TYR A 295 -2.92 -0.94 13.85
C TYR A 295 -1.71 -0.60 12.98
N GLY A 296 -0.60 -1.28 13.20
CA GLY A 296 0.68 -0.97 12.58
C GLY A 296 0.73 -1.10 11.06
N LYS A 297 1.66 -0.35 10.45
CA LYS A 297 2.12 -0.59 9.07
C LYS A 297 3.21 -1.66 9.09
N GLY A 298 2.79 -2.91 9.02
CA GLY A 298 3.67 -4.08 9.04
C GLY A 298 2.92 -5.34 8.63
N LEU A 299 3.44 -6.52 9.00
CA LEU A 299 2.74 -7.79 8.76
C LEU A 299 1.42 -7.80 9.53
N ARG A 300 0.31 -7.96 8.80
CA ARG A 300 -1.02 -8.09 9.42
C ARG A 300 -1.37 -9.52 9.76
N THR A 301 -1.34 -10.44 8.79
CA THR A 301 -1.80 -11.84 8.96
C THR A 301 -1.14 -12.72 7.91
N VAL A 302 -0.92 -13.98 8.26
CA VAL A 302 -0.62 -15.05 7.31
C VAL A 302 -1.80 -16.02 7.32
N LYS A 303 -2.65 -15.94 6.30
CA LYS A 303 -3.80 -16.83 6.15
C LYS A 303 -3.32 -18.22 5.74
N SER A 304 -3.85 -19.29 6.34
CA SER A 304 -3.55 -20.66 5.90
C SER A 304 -4.81 -21.37 5.43
N CYS A 305 -4.66 -22.45 4.65
CA CYS A 305 -5.69 -23.49 4.63
C CYS A 305 -5.26 -24.63 5.55
N VAL A 306 -6.17 -25.57 5.82
CA VAL A 306 -5.92 -26.71 6.73
C VAL A 306 -4.86 -27.71 6.20
N GLY A 307 -4.28 -27.47 5.02
CA GLY A 307 -3.14 -28.21 4.49
C GLY A 307 -3.33 -29.71 4.35
N SER A 308 -2.22 -30.44 4.23
CA SER A 308 -2.19 -31.92 4.27
C SER A 308 -2.57 -32.49 5.64
N THR A 309 -2.61 -31.66 6.69
CA THR A 309 -3.03 -32.05 8.04
C THR A 309 -4.48 -32.56 8.07
N TRP A 310 -5.36 -31.98 7.26
CA TRP A 310 -6.79 -32.36 7.22
C TRP A 310 -7.38 -32.48 5.81
N CYS A 311 -6.92 -31.70 4.84
CA CYS A 311 -7.50 -31.70 3.52
C CYS A 311 -6.98 -32.87 2.70
N ARG A 312 -7.87 -33.71 2.17
CA ARG A 312 -7.51 -34.80 1.24
C ARG A 312 -6.78 -34.37 -0.04
N PHE A 313 -6.77 -33.07 -0.34
CA PHE A 313 -6.07 -32.47 -1.48
C PHE A 313 -4.84 -31.66 -1.06
N GLY A 314 -4.54 -31.58 0.24
CA GLY A 314 -3.37 -30.89 0.74
C GLY A 314 -2.12 -31.67 0.32
N LEU A 315 -1.23 -31.02 -0.41
CA LEU A 315 0.06 -31.58 -0.79
C LEU A 315 1.02 -31.43 0.40
N HIS A 316 1.15 -30.22 0.93
CA HIS A 316 2.05 -29.90 2.03
C HIS A 316 1.31 -29.37 3.27
N ASP A 317 1.99 -29.40 4.42
CA ASP A 317 1.51 -28.78 5.65
C ASP A 317 1.65 -27.25 5.56
N SER A 318 0.57 -26.62 5.10
CA SER A 318 0.49 -25.16 4.99
C SER A 318 0.29 -24.47 6.33
N VAL A 319 -0.25 -25.14 7.35
CA VAL A 319 -0.56 -24.51 8.63
C VAL A 319 0.74 -24.25 9.38
N SER A 320 1.57 -25.29 9.55
CA SER A 320 2.88 -25.13 10.20
C SER A 320 3.76 -24.11 9.48
N PHE A 321 3.74 -24.11 8.13
CA PHE A 321 4.53 -23.15 7.38
C PHE A 321 3.95 -21.72 7.49
N ALA A 322 2.63 -21.54 7.48
CA ALA A 322 2.01 -20.23 7.73
C ALA A 322 2.34 -19.68 9.13
N ILE A 323 2.32 -20.54 10.15
CA ILE A 323 2.72 -20.17 11.52
C ILE A 323 4.19 -19.73 11.52
N ARG A 324 5.09 -20.50 10.90
CA ARG A 324 6.51 -20.13 10.79
C ARG A 324 6.72 -18.77 10.11
N ILE A 325 6.03 -18.51 9.00
CA ILE A 325 6.09 -17.23 8.29
C ILE A 325 5.51 -16.10 9.14
N GLU A 326 4.39 -16.32 9.82
CA GLU A 326 3.78 -15.29 10.67
C GLU A 326 4.66 -14.95 11.86
N GLU A 327 5.19 -15.96 12.52
CA GLU A 327 6.10 -15.81 13.64
C GLU A 327 7.41 -15.17 13.21
N ARG A 328 7.97 -15.53 12.06
CA ARG A 328 9.20 -14.90 11.56
C ARG A 328 9.00 -13.40 11.35
N TYR A 329 7.97 -12.98 10.62
CA TYR A 329 7.85 -11.58 10.21
C TYR A 329 6.95 -10.72 11.10
N ARG A 330 6.51 -11.23 12.28
CA ARG A 330 5.72 -10.42 13.22
C ARG A 330 6.55 -9.26 13.77
N GLY A 331 5.92 -8.10 13.84
CA GLY A 331 6.55 -6.87 14.34
C GLY A 331 7.34 -6.08 13.30
N ILE A 332 7.78 -6.68 12.19
CA ILE A 332 8.46 -5.94 11.12
C ILE A 332 7.56 -4.81 10.59
N ARG A 333 8.07 -3.59 10.69
CA ARG A 333 7.42 -2.38 10.15
C ARG A 333 7.87 -2.14 8.71
N ALA A 334 6.96 -1.62 7.90
CA ALA A 334 7.15 -1.42 6.48
C ALA A 334 6.43 -0.16 5.99
N PRO A 335 6.78 0.38 4.80
CA PRO A 335 6.17 1.60 4.25
C PRO A 335 4.63 1.54 4.23
N HIS A 336 4.06 0.35 4.08
CA HIS A 336 2.64 0.11 4.30
C HIS A 336 2.40 -1.29 4.90
N LYS A 337 1.20 -1.52 5.45
CA LYS A 337 0.75 -2.85 5.88
C LYS A 337 0.82 -3.85 4.73
N PHE A 338 1.23 -5.07 5.04
CA PHE A 338 1.30 -6.20 4.11
C PHE A 338 0.67 -7.45 4.72
N LYS A 339 0.23 -8.37 3.87
CA LYS A 339 -0.42 -9.63 4.23
C LYS A 339 0.25 -10.78 3.49
N SER A 340 0.14 -11.97 4.05
CA SER A 340 0.58 -13.19 3.39
C SER A 340 -0.47 -14.28 3.49
N ALA A 341 -0.28 -15.35 2.73
CA ALA A 341 -0.98 -16.59 2.92
C ALA A 341 -0.19 -17.80 2.39
N VAL A 342 -0.46 -18.97 2.98
CA VAL A 342 0.10 -20.26 2.57
C VAL A 342 -1.03 -21.21 2.21
N SER A 343 -1.06 -21.67 0.97
CA SER A 343 -2.00 -22.68 0.49
C SER A 343 -1.28 -24.02 0.33
N GLY A 344 -1.83 -25.07 0.93
CA GLY A 344 -1.28 -26.42 0.85
C GLY A 344 -1.48 -27.11 -0.51
N CYS A 345 -2.13 -26.47 -1.50
CA CYS A 345 -2.21 -26.92 -2.89
C CYS A 345 -2.74 -25.81 -3.82
N ILE A 346 -2.77 -26.08 -5.12
CA ILE A 346 -3.23 -25.16 -6.17
C ILE A 346 -4.70 -24.75 -6.10
N ARG A 347 -5.52 -25.40 -5.24
CA ARG A 347 -6.92 -24.98 -5.01
C ARG A 347 -7.04 -23.68 -4.24
N GLU A 348 -5.94 -23.24 -3.63
CA GLU A 348 -5.75 -21.84 -3.24
C GLU A 348 -6.75 -21.33 -2.18
N CYS A 349 -7.25 -22.20 -1.30
CA CYS A 349 -8.24 -21.80 -0.27
C CYS A 349 -7.76 -20.65 0.66
N ALA A 350 -6.45 -20.38 0.72
CA ALA A 350 -5.89 -19.30 1.52
C ALA A 350 -5.84 -17.94 0.79
N GLU A 351 -6.20 -17.86 -0.50
CA GLU A 351 -6.15 -16.62 -1.31
C GLU A 351 -4.74 -15.97 -1.35
N ALA A 352 -3.69 -16.79 -1.33
CA ALA A 352 -2.28 -16.42 -1.50
C ALA A 352 -1.99 -15.47 -2.67
N GLN A 353 -2.60 -15.65 -3.85
CA GLN A 353 -2.37 -14.76 -4.98
C GLN A 353 -2.99 -13.36 -4.79
N SER A 354 -3.83 -13.15 -3.77
CA SER A 354 -4.36 -11.81 -3.44
C SER A 354 -3.53 -11.06 -2.39
N LYS A 355 -2.42 -11.65 -1.94
CA LYS A 355 -1.61 -11.14 -0.82
C LYS A 355 -0.34 -10.46 -1.32
N ASP A 356 0.27 -9.64 -0.46
CA ASP A 356 1.50 -8.91 -0.79
C ASP A 356 2.66 -9.88 -1.08
N PHE A 357 2.67 -11.05 -0.43
CA PHE A 357 3.36 -12.27 -0.89
C PHE A 357 2.54 -13.51 -0.54
N GLY A 358 2.56 -14.54 -1.38
CA GLY A 358 1.74 -15.73 -1.24
C GLY A 358 2.50 -16.99 -1.60
N ILE A 359 2.26 -18.06 -0.87
CA ILE A 359 2.98 -19.33 -1.00
C ILE A 359 1.96 -20.42 -1.35
N ILE A 360 2.24 -21.20 -2.39
CA ILE A 360 1.34 -22.27 -2.84
C ILE A 360 2.15 -23.55 -3.04
N ALA A 361 1.72 -24.63 -2.39
CA ALA A 361 2.38 -25.93 -2.54
C ALA A 361 2.17 -26.51 -3.95
N THR A 362 3.23 -27.09 -4.49
CA THR A 362 3.24 -27.99 -5.65
C THR A 362 3.66 -29.39 -5.20
N GLU A 363 3.71 -30.36 -6.11
CA GLU A 363 4.24 -31.68 -5.80
C GLU A 363 5.76 -31.68 -5.52
N LYS A 364 6.47 -30.64 -5.95
CA LYS A 364 7.93 -30.55 -5.86
C LYS A 364 8.41 -29.63 -4.74
N GLY A 365 7.58 -28.69 -4.31
CA GLY A 365 8.01 -27.62 -3.40
C GLY A 365 6.96 -26.53 -3.25
N TRP A 366 7.41 -25.29 -3.16
CA TRP A 366 6.58 -24.11 -3.00
C TRP A 366 6.75 -23.15 -4.19
N ASN A 367 5.63 -22.68 -4.73
CA ASN A 367 5.61 -21.52 -5.61
C ASN A 367 5.43 -20.26 -4.76
N LEU A 368 6.32 -19.29 -4.95
CA LEU A 368 6.29 -18.00 -4.29
C LEU A 368 5.77 -16.93 -5.26
N TYR A 369 4.70 -16.26 -4.86
CA TYR A 369 4.08 -15.15 -5.57
C TYR A 369 4.28 -13.86 -4.77
N VAL A 370 4.46 -12.72 -5.45
CA VAL A 370 4.69 -11.42 -4.81
C VAL A 370 3.88 -10.29 -5.44
N CYS A 371 3.73 -9.19 -4.72
CA CYS A 371 3.12 -7.95 -5.19
C CYS A 371 1.62 -8.07 -5.57
N GLY A 372 0.89 -8.93 -4.87
CA GLY A 372 -0.58 -8.96 -4.91
C GLY A 372 -1.19 -7.96 -3.93
N ASN A 373 -2.46 -7.64 -4.12
CA ASN A 373 -3.20 -6.80 -3.19
C ASN A 373 -4.70 -7.08 -3.29
N GLY A 374 -5.35 -7.19 -2.13
CA GLY A 374 -6.76 -6.87 -1.98
C GLY A 374 -6.97 -5.40 -1.56
N GLY A 375 -8.10 -4.81 -1.98
CA GLY A 375 -8.45 -3.42 -1.67
C GLY A 375 -9.30 -2.78 -2.76
N SER A 376 -9.22 -1.45 -2.88
CA SER A 376 -9.96 -0.65 -3.86
C SER A 376 -9.53 -0.92 -5.31
N LYS A 377 -8.27 -1.33 -5.52
CA LYS A 377 -7.73 -1.79 -6.81
C LYS A 377 -7.09 -3.17 -6.60
N PRO A 378 -7.86 -4.25 -6.65
CA PRO A 378 -7.33 -5.59 -6.45
C PRO A 378 -6.37 -5.96 -7.58
N GLN A 379 -5.29 -6.66 -7.24
CA GLN A 379 -4.27 -7.13 -8.18
C GLN A 379 -3.78 -8.50 -7.72
N HIS A 380 -3.69 -9.46 -8.65
CA HIS A 380 -3.06 -10.74 -8.35
C HIS A 380 -1.54 -10.59 -8.27
N ALA A 381 -0.96 -11.30 -7.31
CA ALA A 381 0.47 -11.46 -7.15
C ALA A 381 1.06 -12.18 -8.37
N LEU A 382 2.28 -11.82 -8.74
CA LEU A 382 3.00 -12.42 -9.86
C LEU A 382 3.96 -13.48 -9.34
N LEU A 383 4.16 -14.53 -10.14
CA LEU A 383 5.06 -15.63 -9.81
C LEU A 383 6.51 -15.15 -9.79
N LEU A 384 7.14 -15.25 -8.62
CA LEU A 384 8.55 -14.93 -8.43
C LEU A 384 9.42 -16.14 -8.75
N ALA A 385 9.11 -17.29 -8.13
CA ALA A 385 9.88 -18.53 -8.22
C ALA A 385 8.99 -19.76 -7.98
N THR A 386 9.43 -20.92 -8.47
CA THR A 386 8.71 -22.19 -8.41
C THR A 386 9.53 -23.28 -7.76
N ASP A 387 8.85 -24.32 -7.25
CA ASP A 387 9.46 -25.56 -6.77
C ASP A 387 10.54 -25.35 -5.68
N LEU A 388 10.35 -24.34 -4.83
CA LEU A 388 11.28 -24.00 -3.76
C LEU A 388 11.14 -24.96 -2.58
N ASP A 389 12.25 -25.30 -1.92
CA ASP A 389 12.19 -25.78 -0.55
C ASP A 389 11.83 -24.63 0.42
N SER A 390 11.48 -24.98 1.66
CA SER A 390 11.01 -24.02 2.66
C SER A 390 12.07 -22.97 3.06
N GLU A 391 13.36 -23.34 3.07
CA GLU A 391 14.43 -22.42 3.46
C GLU A 391 14.72 -21.42 2.35
N THR A 392 14.86 -21.89 1.11
CA THR A 392 15.06 -21.01 -0.05
C THR A 392 13.86 -20.06 -0.21
N CYS A 393 12.64 -20.54 0.03
CA CYS A 393 11.44 -19.70 0.02
C CYS A 393 11.51 -18.56 1.04
N ILE A 394 11.95 -18.85 2.28
CA ILE A 394 12.14 -17.83 3.31
C ILE A 394 13.23 -16.84 2.93
N GLN A 395 14.37 -17.29 2.41
CA GLN A 395 15.44 -16.40 1.95
C GLN A 395 14.96 -15.40 0.89
N TYR A 396 14.17 -15.87 -0.08
CA TYR A 396 13.62 -14.97 -1.10
C TYR A 396 12.61 -13.98 -0.54
N ILE A 397 11.83 -14.38 0.48
CA ILE A 397 10.92 -13.47 1.18
C ILE A 397 11.71 -12.43 1.98
N ASP A 398 12.78 -12.82 2.67
CA ASP A 398 13.64 -11.90 3.43
C ASP A 398 14.19 -10.80 2.50
N ARG A 399 14.80 -11.20 1.38
CA ARG A 399 15.30 -10.28 0.35
C ARG A 399 14.20 -9.39 -0.21
N PHE A 400 13.03 -9.98 -0.53
CA PHE A 400 11.90 -9.24 -1.09
C PHE A 400 11.38 -8.17 -0.13
N LEU A 401 11.16 -8.55 1.14
CA LEU A 401 10.67 -7.63 2.16
C LEU A 401 11.66 -6.51 2.41
N MET A 402 12.96 -6.81 2.54
CA MET A 402 13.95 -5.77 2.75
C MET A 402 14.06 -4.83 1.56
N PHE A 403 14.11 -5.36 0.33
CA PHE A 403 14.15 -4.53 -0.88
C PHE A 403 12.92 -3.62 -0.99
N TYR A 404 11.73 -4.12 -0.68
CA TYR A 404 10.50 -3.32 -0.60
C TYR A 404 10.56 -2.25 0.51
N ILE A 405 11.02 -2.60 1.71
CA ILE A 405 11.14 -1.67 2.85
C ILE A 405 12.06 -0.51 2.51
N ARG A 406 13.17 -0.78 1.82
CA ARG A 406 14.16 0.24 1.43
C ARG A 406 13.67 1.13 0.29
N THR A 407 13.08 0.53 -0.74
CA THR A 407 12.84 1.25 -2.02
C THR A 407 11.42 1.77 -2.22
N ALA A 408 10.43 1.33 -1.46
CA ALA A 408 9.07 1.83 -1.68
C ALA A 408 8.88 3.28 -1.23
N ASP A 409 8.04 4.01 -1.97
CA ASP A 409 7.54 5.33 -1.59
C ASP A 409 6.73 5.28 -0.28
N PRO A 410 6.51 6.43 0.39
CA PRO A 410 5.65 6.52 1.57
C PRO A 410 4.26 5.91 1.33
N LEU A 411 3.77 5.14 2.31
CA LEU A 411 2.42 4.56 2.32
C LEU A 411 2.06 3.74 1.07
N THR A 412 3.05 3.17 0.38
CA THR A 412 2.86 2.44 -0.87
C THR A 412 2.76 0.93 -0.63
N ARG A 413 1.76 0.27 -1.24
CA ARG A 413 1.61 -1.20 -1.22
C ARG A 413 2.58 -1.87 -2.20
N THR A 414 2.96 -3.12 -1.96
CA THR A 414 3.89 -3.88 -2.82
C THR A 414 3.44 -3.93 -4.29
N ALA A 415 2.15 -4.12 -4.56
CA ALA A 415 1.59 -4.07 -5.92
C ALA A 415 1.84 -2.72 -6.62
N THR A 416 1.56 -1.61 -5.94
CA THR A 416 1.76 -0.26 -6.50
C THR A 416 3.25 0.07 -6.66
N TRP A 417 4.08 -0.40 -5.74
CA TRP A 417 5.54 -0.31 -5.83
C TRP A 417 6.06 -1.05 -7.07
N LEU A 418 5.63 -2.30 -7.30
CA LEU A 418 6.01 -3.05 -8.49
C LEU A 418 5.55 -2.37 -9.79
N ASN A 419 4.33 -1.82 -9.82
CA ASN A 419 3.80 -1.16 -11.01
C ASN A 419 4.57 0.10 -11.41
N LYS A 420 5.32 0.72 -10.48
CA LYS A 420 6.20 1.86 -10.72
C LYS A 420 7.65 1.44 -11.04
N MET A 421 7.99 0.18 -10.83
CA MET A 421 9.35 -0.32 -10.98
C MET A 421 9.68 -0.54 -12.45
N GLU A 422 10.73 0.11 -12.93
CA GLU A 422 11.27 -0.13 -14.26
C GLU A 422 11.76 -1.59 -14.38
N GLY A 423 11.40 -2.26 -15.48
CA GLY A 423 11.64 -3.70 -15.67
C GLY A 423 10.71 -4.62 -14.85
N GLY A 424 9.85 -4.06 -13.99
CA GLY A 424 8.76 -4.78 -13.31
C GLY A 424 9.20 -6.06 -12.60
N ILE A 425 8.44 -7.14 -12.80
CA ILE A 425 8.67 -8.43 -12.12
C ILE A 425 9.98 -9.09 -12.55
N ASP A 426 10.45 -8.85 -13.77
CA ASP A 426 11.67 -9.48 -14.28
C ASP A 426 12.91 -8.85 -13.63
N TYR A 427 12.92 -7.53 -13.49
CA TYR A 427 13.94 -6.84 -12.70
C TYR A 427 13.90 -7.29 -11.23
N LEU A 428 12.72 -7.33 -10.61
CA LEU A 428 12.58 -7.81 -9.24
C LEU A 428 13.10 -9.24 -9.09
N ARG A 429 12.79 -10.15 -10.02
CA ARG A 429 13.30 -11.52 -10.01
C ARG A 429 14.82 -11.56 -10.07
N ASN A 430 15.43 -10.74 -10.93
CA ASN A 430 16.88 -10.66 -11.04
C ASN A 430 17.55 -10.16 -9.74
N VAL A 431 16.96 -9.16 -9.10
CA VAL A 431 17.46 -8.63 -7.81
C VAL A 431 17.34 -9.68 -6.70
N ILE A 432 16.20 -10.36 -6.58
CA ILE A 432 15.94 -11.28 -5.46
C ILE A 432 16.60 -12.64 -5.64
N ILE A 433 16.52 -13.23 -6.84
CA ILE A 433 16.98 -14.61 -7.11
C ILE A 433 18.45 -14.60 -7.50
N ASN A 434 18.82 -13.77 -8.49
CA ASN A 434 20.17 -13.77 -9.05
C ASN A 434 21.12 -12.82 -8.30
N ASP A 435 20.64 -12.19 -7.23
CA ASP A 435 21.39 -11.22 -6.42
C ASP A 435 22.14 -10.18 -7.29
N SER A 436 21.45 -9.63 -8.28
CA SER A 436 22.11 -8.74 -9.26
C SER A 436 22.69 -7.46 -8.67
N LEU A 437 22.35 -7.14 -7.41
CA LEU A 437 22.89 -6.01 -6.66
C LEU A 437 23.96 -6.41 -5.63
N GLY A 438 24.21 -7.71 -5.41
CA GLY A 438 25.17 -8.20 -4.42
C GLY A 438 24.77 -7.91 -2.97
N MET A 439 23.47 -7.80 -2.69
CA MET A 439 22.92 -7.34 -1.39
C MET A 439 22.21 -8.45 -0.62
N ALA A 440 22.03 -9.64 -1.21
CA ALA A 440 21.23 -10.72 -0.62
C ALA A 440 21.63 -11.05 0.82
N ALA A 441 22.91 -11.35 1.06
CA ALA A 441 23.40 -11.73 2.40
C ALA A 441 23.24 -10.59 3.42
N GLN A 442 23.42 -9.33 2.98
CA GLN A 442 23.22 -8.17 3.84
C GLN A 442 21.74 -8.04 4.24
N TRP A 443 20.82 -8.13 3.28
CA TRP A 443 19.39 -8.03 3.54
C TRP A 443 18.85 -9.17 4.40
N GLU A 444 19.34 -10.38 4.19
CA GLU A 444 19.01 -11.54 5.05
C GLU A 444 19.45 -11.28 6.49
N ASN A 445 20.66 -10.75 6.71
CA ASN A 445 21.14 -10.39 8.05
C ASN A 445 20.35 -9.21 8.65
N GLU A 446 20.03 -8.18 7.87
CA GLU A 446 19.19 -7.06 8.31
C GLU A 446 17.81 -7.55 8.78
N ILE A 447 17.17 -8.44 8.02
CA ILE A 447 15.89 -9.08 8.41
C ILE A 447 16.08 -9.91 9.69
N GLU A 448 17.12 -10.72 9.79
CA GLU A 448 17.37 -11.54 10.99
C GLU A 448 17.52 -10.68 12.26
N ASN A 449 18.18 -9.54 12.16
CA ASN A 449 18.28 -8.57 13.26
C ASN A 449 16.92 -7.97 13.66
N LEU A 450 16.05 -7.67 12.69
CA LEU A 450 14.68 -7.21 12.96
C LEU A 450 13.84 -8.30 13.64
N ILE A 451 14.05 -9.56 13.27
CA ILE A 451 13.35 -10.71 13.87
C ILE A 451 13.81 -10.92 15.31
N ALA A 452 15.13 -10.93 15.54
CA ALA A 452 15.73 -11.12 16.86
C ALA A 452 15.37 -10.01 17.86
N SER A 453 15.05 -8.80 17.36
CA SER A 453 14.65 -7.67 18.19
C SER A 453 13.16 -7.64 18.56
N TYR A 454 12.34 -8.55 18.01
CA TYR A 454 10.90 -8.53 18.23
C TYR A 454 10.51 -8.60 19.71
N LYS A 455 9.63 -7.68 20.11
CA LYS A 455 8.92 -7.70 21.39
C LYS A 455 7.46 -7.32 21.16
N CYS A 456 6.56 -7.98 21.89
CA CYS A 456 5.14 -7.62 21.85
C CYS A 456 4.94 -6.24 22.50
N GLU A 457 4.55 -5.24 21.70
CA GLU A 457 4.38 -3.84 22.14
C GLU A 457 3.36 -3.73 23.28
N TRP A 458 2.30 -4.53 23.27
CA TRP A 458 1.30 -4.56 24.34
C TRP A 458 1.82 -5.18 25.63
N LYS A 459 2.70 -6.20 25.53
CA LYS A 459 3.35 -6.76 26.71
C LYS A 459 4.24 -5.72 27.37
N GLU A 460 5.06 -5.01 26.58
CA GLU A 460 5.84 -3.89 27.10
C GLU A 460 4.97 -2.78 27.70
N ALA A 461 3.86 -2.43 27.05
CA ALA A 461 2.94 -1.39 27.52
C ALA A 461 2.27 -1.75 28.85
N VAL A 462 1.90 -3.01 29.05
CA VAL A 462 1.30 -3.52 30.28
C VAL A 462 2.33 -3.58 31.42
N GLU A 463 3.54 -4.07 31.14
CA GLU A 463 4.59 -4.30 32.14
C GLU A 463 5.34 -3.03 32.56
N LYS A 464 5.39 -1.99 31.71
CA LYS A 464 6.12 -0.74 31.98
C LYS A 464 5.17 0.38 32.41
N PRO A 465 5.17 0.81 33.70
CA PRO A 465 4.25 1.84 34.19
C PRO A 465 4.31 3.17 33.43
N ALA A 466 5.49 3.55 32.93
CA ALA A 466 5.67 4.77 32.14
C ALA A 466 4.91 4.75 30.80
N ILE A 467 4.78 3.58 30.17
CA ILE A 467 4.03 3.40 28.93
C ILE A 467 2.54 3.20 29.26
N ARG A 468 2.21 2.41 30.29
CA ARG A 468 0.83 2.15 30.72
C ARG A 468 0.03 3.42 31.00
N LYS A 469 0.64 4.43 31.63
CA LYS A 469 -0.03 5.71 31.96
C LYS A 469 -0.57 6.47 30.74
N ARG A 470 -0.05 6.19 29.53
CA ARG A 470 -0.49 6.83 28.28
C ARG A 470 -1.90 6.42 27.86
N PHE A 471 -2.38 5.27 28.34
CA PHE A 471 -3.70 4.74 28.02
C PHE A 471 -4.72 5.20 29.05
N SER A 472 -4.76 6.51 29.29
CA SER A 472 -5.77 7.16 30.11
C SER A 472 -6.34 8.34 29.31
N HIS A 473 -7.67 8.49 29.33
CA HIS A 473 -8.32 9.58 28.61
C HIS A 473 -8.13 10.92 29.33
N PHE A 474 -8.29 10.94 30.65
CA PHE A 474 -8.06 12.12 31.48
C PHE A 474 -6.86 11.90 32.41
N VAL A 475 -5.84 12.75 32.31
CA VAL A 475 -4.64 12.67 33.16
C VAL A 475 -4.99 12.82 34.65
N ASN A 476 -5.97 13.67 34.97
CA ASN A 476 -6.41 13.95 36.34
C ASN A 476 -7.46 12.95 36.87
N ALA A 477 -8.06 12.14 35.99
CA ALA A 477 -9.04 11.13 36.35
C ALA A 477 -8.82 9.87 35.49
N PRO A 478 -7.75 9.08 35.75
CA PRO A 478 -7.34 7.99 34.87
C PRO A 478 -8.34 6.84 34.77
N GLU A 479 -9.28 6.76 35.70
CA GLU A 479 -10.36 5.75 35.71
C GLU A 479 -11.58 6.20 34.90
N ASP A 480 -11.74 7.51 34.67
CA ASP A 480 -12.90 8.05 33.98
C ASP A 480 -12.81 7.76 32.48
N LYS A 481 -13.88 7.16 31.96
CA LYS A 481 -14.07 6.91 30.53
C LYS A 481 -14.54 8.19 29.85
N ASP A 482 -14.20 8.33 28.57
CA ASP A 482 -14.73 9.41 27.74
C ASP A 482 -16.28 9.35 27.71
N PRO A 483 -16.98 10.34 28.27
CA PRO A 483 -18.43 10.36 28.34
C PRO A 483 -19.09 10.61 26.98
N THR A 484 -18.32 11.04 25.98
CA THR A 484 -18.84 11.33 24.63
C THR A 484 -18.99 10.06 23.78
N ILE A 485 -18.39 8.95 24.20
CA ILE A 485 -18.48 7.66 23.50
C ILE A 485 -19.80 6.98 23.86
N GLU A 486 -20.78 7.12 22.97
CA GLU A 486 -22.08 6.48 23.09
C GLU A 486 -22.18 5.21 22.23
N PHE A 487 -22.83 4.17 22.76
CA PHE A 487 -23.11 2.93 22.06
C PHE A 487 -24.62 2.65 22.00
N VAL A 488 -25.07 2.04 20.90
CA VAL A 488 -26.44 1.56 20.71
C VAL A 488 -26.43 0.09 20.31
N GLU A 489 -27.52 -0.62 20.54
CA GLU A 489 -27.63 -2.02 20.15
C GLU A 489 -27.89 -2.18 18.64
N MET A 490 -27.23 -3.15 18.01
CA MET A 490 -27.47 -3.56 16.63
C MET A 490 -27.11 -5.03 16.45
N ARG A 491 -28.07 -5.85 15.99
CA ARG A 491 -27.90 -7.30 15.74
C ARG A 491 -27.41 -8.07 16.98
N GLY A 492 -27.93 -7.73 18.15
CA GLY A 492 -27.56 -8.39 19.42
C GLY A 492 -26.13 -8.09 19.90
N GLN A 493 -25.49 -7.05 19.35
CA GLN A 493 -24.18 -6.56 19.78
C GLN A 493 -24.21 -5.03 19.89
N LYS A 494 -23.21 -4.42 20.52
CA LYS A 494 -23.08 -2.95 20.54
C LYS A 494 -22.51 -2.42 19.22
N ARG A 495 -22.94 -1.22 18.82
CA ARG A 495 -22.28 -0.39 17.80
C ARG A 495 -22.13 1.04 18.31
N THR A 496 -21.25 1.83 17.71
CA THR A 496 -21.13 3.25 18.02
C THR A 496 -22.38 4.01 17.56
N ALA A 497 -22.83 4.95 18.38
CA ALA A 497 -23.93 5.83 18.05
C ALA A 497 -23.60 6.69 16.82
N GLU A 498 -24.64 7.19 16.14
CA GLU A 498 -24.41 8.18 15.09
C GLU A 498 -23.95 9.50 15.70
N TRP A 499 -23.05 10.19 15.00
CA TRP A 499 -22.68 11.54 15.38
C TRP A 499 -23.92 12.41 15.27
N LYS A 500 -24.29 13.09 16.36
CA LYS A 500 -25.29 14.16 16.30
C LYS A 500 -24.67 15.27 15.44
N THR A 501 -25.08 15.35 14.19
CA THR A 501 -24.74 16.47 13.32
C THR A 501 -25.50 17.67 13.88
N LEU A 502 -24.77 18.63 14.45
CA LEU A 502 -25.35 19.91 14.88
C LEU A 502 -25.77 20.71 13.65
#